data_AF-K1T649-F1
#
_entry.id   AF-K1T649-F1
#
_cell.length_a   1.000
_cell.length_b   1.000
_cell.length_c   1.000
_cell.angle_alpha   90.00
_cell.angle_beta   90.00
_cell.angle_gamma   90.00
#
_symmetry.space_group_name_H-M   'P 1'
#
loop_
_entity.id
_entity.type
_entity.pdbx_description
1 polymer ?
#
loop_
_entity_poly.entity_id
_entity_poly.type
_entity_poly.pdbx_seq_one_letter_code
_entity_poly.pdbx_strand_id
1 'polypeptide(L)' 'MKNYNWATLGCGVIANELAAALKSRGQKLYSVANRTHEKAVAFAEKYG' A
#
# COMPACT_ATOMS: atom_id res chain seq x y z
N MET A 1 -17.23 9.63 8.60
CA MET A 1 -15.91 10.00 8.03
C MET A 1 -15.86 9.51 6.59
N LYS A 2 -15.22 10.26 5.69
CA LYS A 2 -15.11 9.87 4.27
C LYS A 2 -13.97 8.85 4.13
N ASN A 3 -14.23 7.74 3.44
CA ASN A 3 -13.20 6.77 3.08
C ASN A 3 -12.45 7.27 1.85
N TYR A 4 -11.13 7.38 1.97
CA TYR A 4 -10.25 7.78 0.88
C TYR A 4 -9.61 6.54 0.25
N ASN A 5 -9.41 6.60 -1.07
CA ASN A 5 -8.65 5.60 -1.80
C ASN A 5 -7.16 5.98 -1.73
N TRP A 6 -6.42 5.34 -0.82
CA TRP A 6 -5.00 5.61 -0.61
C TRP A 6 -4.14 4.84 -1.61
N ALA A 7 -3.08 5.47 -2.10
CA ALA A 7 -2.12 4.84 -2.99
C ALA A 7 -0.69 5.15 -2.54
N THR A 8 0.25 4.25 -2.86
CA THR A 8 1.68 4.48 -2.65
C THR A 8 2.46 4.33 -3.95
N LEU A 9 3.39 5.25 -4.19
CA LEU A 9 4.38 5.15 -5.27
C LEU A 9 5.72 4.74 -4.65
N GLY A 10 6.06 3.47 -4.79
CA GLY A 10 7.22 2.83 -4.21
C GLY A 10 6.85 1.78 -3.16
N CYS A 11 7.68 0.75 -3.06
CA CYS A 11 7.54 -0.39 -2.14
C CYS A 11 8.60 -0.38 -1.03
N GLY A 12 9.06 0.81 -0.62
CA GLY A 12 10.10 0.99 0.40
C GLY A 12 9.59 0.87 1.83
N VAL A 13 10.46 1.17 2.81
CA VAL A 13 10.15 1.04 4.25
C VAL A 13 8.90 1.84 4.62
N ILE A 14 8.81 3.11 4.23
CA ILE A 14 7.65 3.97 4.53
C ILE A 14 6.34 3.41 3.95
N ALA A 15 6.37 2.77 2.78
CA ALA A 15 5.18 2.15 2.20
C ALA A 15 4.69 0.96 3.05
N ASN A 16 5.61 0.18 3.64
CA ASN A 16 5.27 -0.91 4.54
C ASN A 16 4.64 -0.38 5.85
N GLU A 17 5.22 0.66 6.44
CA GLU A 17 4.67 1.33 7.63
C GLU A 17 3.29 1.92 7.36
N LEU A 18 3.10 2.56 6.21
CA LEU A 18 1.80 3.08 5.77
C LEU A 18 0.76 1.96 5.65
N ALA A 19 1.10 0.84 5.02
CA ALA A 19 0.20 -0.30 4.88
C ALA A 19 -0.18 -0.90 6.24
N ALA A 20 0.77 -1.03 7.16
CA ALA A 20 0.52 -1.49 8.53
C ALA A 20 -0.40 -0.54 9.31
N ALA A 21 -0.15 0.78 9.21
CA ALA A 21 -0.97 1.79 9.86
C ALA A 21 -2.40 1.86 9.28
N LEU A 22 -2.56 1.70 7.96
CA LEU A 22 -3.89 1.60 7.35
C LEU A 22 -4.62 0.34 7.85
N LYS A 23 -3.93 -0.79 7.92
CA LYS A 23 -4.50 -2.04 8.42
C LYS A 23 -4.97 -1.93 9.88
N SER A 24 -4.20 -1.28 10.76
CA SER A 24 -4.61 -1.06 12.16
C SER A 24 -5.85 -0.16 12.29
N ARG A 25 -6.13 0.66 11.27
CA ARG A 25 -7.31 1.51 11.15
C ARG A 25 -8.48 0.84 10.42
N GLY A 26 -8.36 -0.44 10.05
CA GLY A 26 -9.36 -1.15 9.24
C GLY A 26 -9.46 -0.63 7.80
N GLN A 27 -8.40 0.00 7.29
CA GLN A 27 -8.30 0.54 5.94
C GLN A 27 -7.24 -0.23 5.14
N LYS A 28 -7.21 -0.02 3.81
CA LYS A 28 -6.23 -0.62 2.92
C LYS A 28 -5.78 0.33 1.83
N LEU A 29 -4.66 0.00 1.20
CA LEU A 29 -4.23 0.68 -0.01
C LEU A 29 -5.14 0.25 -1.17
N TYR A 30 -5.64 1.24 -1.90
CA TYR A 30 -6.40 1.03 -3.13
C TYR A 30 -5.47 0.71 -4.30
N SER A 31 -4.26 1.28 -4.34
CA SER A 31 -3.28 0.96 -5.38
C SER A 31 -1.83 1.10 -4.90
N VAL A 32 -0.93 0.43 -5.61
CA VAL A 32 0.52 0.56 -5.47
C VAL A 32 1.14 0.65 -6.85
N ALA A 33 2.13 1.52 -7.01
CA ALA A 33 2.95 1.61 -8.20
C ALA A 33 4.43 1.55 -7.81
N ASN A 34 5.26 0.94 -8.65
CA ASN A 34 6.71 0.92 -8.46
C ASN A 34 7.40 0.81 -9.81
N ARG A 35 8.64 1.31 -9.90
CA ARG A 35 9.46 1.24 -11.13
C ARG A 35 9.65 -0.19 -11.62
N THR A 36 9.89 -1.11 -10.69
CA THR A 36 9.95 -2.56 -10.95
C THR A 36 8.58 -3.14 -10.68
N HIS A 37 7.91 -3.65 -11.73
CA HIS A 37 6.53 -4.11 -11.67
C HIS A 37 6.36 -5.27 -10.68
N GLU A 38 7.28 -6.22 -10.69
CA GLU A 38 7.25 -7.41 -9.82
C GLU A 38 7.23 -7.02 -8.34
N LYS A 39 7.93 -5.94 -7.97
CA LYS A 39 7.89 -5.41 -6.60
C LYS A 39 6.54 -4.80 -6.24
N ALA A 40 5.86 -4.15 -7.19
CA ALA A 40 4.51 -3.63 -6.97
C ALA A 40 3.50 -4.79 -6.78
N VAL A 41 3.61 -5.83 -7.61
CA VAL A 41 2.78 -7.05 -7.50
C VAL A 41 2.99 -7.72 -6.15
N ALA A 42 4.24 -8.03 -5.78
CA ALA A 42 4.55 -8.67 -4.50
C ALA A 42 4.10 -7.82 -3.29
N PHE A 43 4.21 -6.48 -3.39
CA PHE A 43 3.71 -5.59 -2.35
C PHE A 43 2.17 -5.61 -2.27
N ALA A 44 1.48 -5.61 -3.41
CA ALA A 44 0.02 -5.71 -3.47
C ALA A 44 -0.49 -7.04 -2.91
N GLU A 45 0.15 -8.16 -3.24
CA GLU A 45 -0.18 -9.47 -2.69
C GLU A 45 0.01 -9.52 -1.16
N LYS A 46 1.04 -8.84 -0.65
CA LYS A 46 1.34 -8.79 0.78
C LYS A 46 0.33 -7.95 1.59
N TYR A 47 -0.22 -6.87 1.02
CA TYR A 47 -0.97 -5.84 1.76
C TYR A 47 -2.38 -5.50 1.23
N GLY A 48 -2.78 -6.04 0.07
CA GLY A 48 -4.06 -5.75 -0.62
C GLY A 48 -5.33 -6.31 0.02
#